data_AF-A0A1U2ACF0-F1
#
_entry.id   AF-A0A1U2ACF0-F1
#
_cell.length_a   1.000
_cell.length_b   1.000
_cell.length_c   1.000
_cell.angle_alpha   90.00
_cell.angle_beta   90.00
_cell.angle_gamma   90.00
#
_symmetry.space_group_name_H-M   'P 1'
#
loop_
_entity.id
_entity.type
_entity.pdbx_description
1 polymer ?
#
loop_
_entity_poly.entity_id
_entity_poly.type
_entity_poly.pdbx_seq_one_letter_code
_entity_poly.pdbx_strand_id
1 'polypeptide(L)'
;MLTEDERWLLFTMGGWMILDALLSKQGADYLAQSHWGGTLRHVEGGPDWLQGGFSTNGGKINCPAFGTPLLTVKVTRITAHGLTLPADLRAEIAQCRKDSHALNLKQYGWCHCPWKHEARNEHAEPCKRYHPTNAEDDAARAEHWRISDQEKALIRRAFQMEQEPIGQLALFD
;
A
#
# COMPACT_ATOMS: atom_id res chain seq x y z
N MET A 1 -18.60 -6.84 9.96
CA MET A 1 -17.92 -7.75 9.03
C MET A 1 -18.03 -7.20 7.62
N LEU A 2 -16.95 -7.22 6.85
CA LEU A 2 -16.94 -6.80 5.44
C LEU A 2 -17.58 -7.88 4.56
N THR A 3 -18.30 -7.49 3.51
CA THR A 3 -18.77 -8.43 2.47
C THR A 3 -17.61 -8.91 1.60
N GLU A 4 -17.81 -9.96 0.82
CA GLU A 4 -16.80 -10.45 -0.12
C GLU A 4 -16.41 -9.40 -1.16
N ASP A 5 -17.39 -8.73 -1.76
CA ASP A 5 -17.14 -7.62 -2.71
C ASP A 5 -16.33 -6.48 -2.07
N GLU A 6 -16.63 -6.11 -0.83
CA GLU A 6 -15.86 -5.10 -0.09
C GLU A 6 -14.42 -5.55 0.12
N ARG A 7 -14.20 -6.82 0.47
CA ARG A 7 -12.86 -7.38 0.61
C ARG A 7 -12.12 -7.37 -0.73
N TRP A 8 -12.78 -7.69 -1.84
CA TRP A 8 -12.19 -7.67 -3.19
C TRP A 8 -11.71 -6.29 -3.59
N LEU A 9 -12.53 -5.27 -3.36
CA LEU A 9 -12.14 -3.89 -3.63
C LEU A 9 -10.94 -3.46 -2.77
N LEU A 10 -10.97 -3.72 -1.46
CA LEU A 10 -9.90 -3.31 -0.54
C LEU A 10 -8.59 -4.08 -0.78
N PHE A 11 -8.67 -5.38 -1.10
CA PHE A 11 -7.54 -6.19 -1.52
C PHE A 11 -6.89 -5.63 -2.78
N THR A 12 -7.71 -5.27 -3.78
CA THR A 12 -7.24 -4.77 -5.07
C THR A 12 -6.65 -3.36 -4.97
N MET A 13 -7.23 -2.49 -4.15
CA MET A 13 -6.62 -1.19 -3.83
C MET A 13 -5.24 -1.38 -3.21
N GLY A 14 -5.14 -2.30 -2.25
CA GLY A 14 -3.89 -2.66 -1.61
C GLY A 14 -3.16 -1.50 -0.95
N GLY A 15 -1.84 -1.66 -0.79
CA GLY A 15 -0.95 -0.61 -0.32
C GLY A 15 -1.06 -0.24 1.16
N TRP A 16 -0.12 0.58 1.58
CA TRP A 16 0.09 0.93 2.97
C TRP A 16 -1.07 1.69 3.63
N MET A 17 -1.83 2.50 2.89
CA MET A 17 -2.95 3.25 3.46
C MET A 17 -4.07 2.32 3.95
N ILE A 18 -4.27 1.18 3.29
CA ILE A 18 -5.23 0.16 3.73
C ILE A 18 -4.77 -0.49 5.03
N LEU A 19 -3.47 -0.80 5.14
CA LEU A 19 -2.88 -1.32 6.38
C LEU A 19 -3.01 -0.32 7.54
N ASP A 20 -2.73 0.97 7.32
CA ASP A 20 -2.89 2.00 8.35
C ASP A 20 -4.36 2.15 8.80
N ALA A 21 -5.31 2.03 7.86
CA ALA A 21 -6.75 2.06 8.15
C ALA A 21 -7.24 0.81 8.91
N LEU A 22 -6.63 -0.36 8.70
CA LEU A 22 -6.86 -1.57 9.50
C LEU A 22 -6.33 -1.41 10.93
N LEU A 23 -5.21 -0.70 11.11
CA LEU A 23 -4.60 -0.53 12.44
C LEU A 23 -5.32 0.48 13.32
N SER A 24 -5.83 1.58 12.73
CA SER A 24 -6.25 2.75 13.52
C SER A 24 -7.32 3.61 12.83
N LYS A 25 -8.04 4.39 13.64
CA LYS A 25 -8.95 5.42 13.13
C LYS A 25 -8.18 6.51 12.38
N GLN A 26 -7.00 6.89 12.86
CA GLN A 26 -6.17 7.93 12.22
C GLN A 26 -5.76 7.54 10.80
N GLY A 27 -5.35 6.28 10.59
CA GLY A 27 -5.05 5.78 9.24
C GLY A 27 -6.29 5.77 8.33
N ALA A 28 -7.46 5.47 8.90
CA ALA A 28 -8.73 5.53 8.21
C ALA A 28 -9.10 6.98 7.82
N ASP A 29 -8.93 7.93 8.74
CA ASP A 29 -9.16 9.35 8.48
C ASP A 29 -8.20 9.88 7.39
N TYR A 30 -6.94 9.44 7.40
CA TYR A 30 -5.96 9.78 6.36
C TYR A 30 -6.38 9.24 5.00
N LEU A 31 -6.74 7.95 4.91
CA LEU A 31 -7.24 7.35 3.68
C LEU A 31 -8.46 8.12 3.14
N ALA A 32 -9.40 8.50 4.01
CA ALA A 32 -10.59 9.28 3.65
C ALA A 32 -10.28 10.66 3.07
N GLN A 33 -9.16 11.27 3.44
CA GLN A 33 -8.72 12.61 3.01
C GLN A 33 -7.71 12.59 1.87
N SER A 34 -7.16 11.42 1.54
CA SER A 34 -6.08 11.27 0.55
C SER A 34 -6.49 11.66 -0.87
N HIS A 35 -7.79 11.69 -1.17
CA HIS A 35 -8.33 11.78 -2.53
C HIS A 35 -7.69 10.76 -3.49
N TRP A 36 -7.21 9.66 -2.93
CA TRP A 36 -6.57 8.60 -3.66
C TRP A 36 -7.55 7.94 -4.62
N GLY A 37 -7.09 7.69 -5.83
CA GLY A 37 -7.82 6.99 -6.86
C GLY A 37 -6.85 6.32 -7.81
N GLY A 38 -7.36 5.36 -8.57
CA GLY A 38 -6.54 4.60 -9.50
C GLY A 38 -7.39 3.76 -10.43
N THR A 39 -6.78 3.41 -11.57
CA THR A 39 -7.31 2.36 -12.41
C THR A 39 -6.99 1.03 -11.75
N LEU A 40 -8.00 0.18 -11.58
CA LEU A 40 -7.81 -1.16 -11.10
C LEU A 40 -7.51 -2.05 -12.30
N ARG A 41 -6.42 -2.80 -12.22
CA ARG A 41 -6.14 -3.84 -13.22
C ARG A 41 -7.07 -5.01 -12.95
N HIS A 42 -7.35 -5.79 -13.99
CA HIS A 42 -8.01 -7.07 -13.81
C HIS A 42 -7.23 -7.90 -12.78
N VAL A 43 -7.95 -8.43 -11.80
CA VAL A 43 -7.42 -9.34 -10.79
C VAL A 43 -7.95 -10.72 -11.12
N GLU A 44 -7.06 -11.68 -11.30
CA GLU A 44 -7.43 -13.06 -11.55
C GLU A 44 -8.33 -13.60 -10.42
N GLY A 45 -9.46 -14.20 -10.78
CA GLY A 45 -10.47 -14.69 -9.85
C GLY A 45 -11.34 -13.59 -9.19
N GLY A 46 -11.06 -12.31 -9.48
CA GLY A 46 -11.83 -11.18 -8.98
C GLY A 46 -13.11 -10.90 -9.80
N PRO A 47 -14.12 -10.24 -9.22
CA PRO A 47 -15.32 -9.85 -9.93
C PRO A 47 -15.08 -8.89 -11.11
N ASP A 48 -15.84 -9.04 -12.19
CA ASP A 48 -15.72 -8.22 -13.41
C ASP A 48 -15.89 -6.72 -13.16
N TRP A 49 -16.72 -6.35 -12.17
CA TRP A 49 -17.00 -4.95 -11.84
C TRP A 49 -15.78 -4.20 -11.26
N LEU A 50 -14.73 -4.91 -10.84
CA LEU A 50 -13.50 -4.29 -10.30
C LEU A 50 -12.73 -3.49 -11.35
N GLN A 51 -12.92 -3.75 -12.64
CA GLN A 51 -12.12 -3.14 -13.72
C GLN A 51 -12.33 -1.62 -13.83
N GLY A 52 -13.41 -1.09 -13.24
CA GLY A 52 -13.79 0.32 -13.34
C GLY A 52 -13.00 1.31 -12.49
N GLY A 53 -11.93 0.88 -11.81
CA GLY A 53 -11.13 1.75 -10.95
C GLY A 53 -11.80 2.07 -9.62
N PHE A 54 -11.11 2.81 -8.75
CA PHE A 54 -11.69 3.32 -7.51
C PHE A 54 -11.37 4.80 -7.28
N SER A 55 -12.19 5.43 -6.44
CA SER A 55 -11.92 6.76 -5.88
C SER A 55 -12.24 6.81 -4.39
N THR A 56 -11.40 7.51 -3.64
CA THR A 56 -11.64 7.82 -2.23
C THR A 56 -12.10 9.28 -2.11
N ASN A 57 -13.30 9.50 -1.59
CA ASN A 57 -13.84 10.84 -1.35
C ASN A 57 -14.90 10.79 -0.24
N GLY A 58 -15.03 11.87 0.53
CA GLY A 58 -16.10 12.02 1.53
C GLY A 58 -16.18 10.87 2.55
N GLY A 59 -15.05 10.27 2.93
CA GLY A 59 -15.01 9.12 3.86
C GLY A 59 -15.47 7.79 3.27
N LYS A 60 -15.53 7.70 1.95
CA LYS A 60 -15.98 6.52 1.21
C LYS A 60 -14.98 6.15 0.12
N ILE A 61 -15.02 4.89 -0.27
CA ILE A 61 -14.34 4.33 -1.42
C ILE A 61 -15.44 3.90 -2.39
N ASN A 62 -15.40 4.40 -3.62
CA ASN A 62 -16.36 4.07 -4.67
C ASN A 62 -15.69 3.26 -5.77
N CYS A 63 -16.40 2.26 -6.30
CA CYS A 63 -16.01 1.50 -7.49
C CYS A 63 -17.26 1.32 -8.38
N PRO A 64 -17.21 1.64 -9.69
CA PRO A 64 -16.11 2.26 -10.42
C PRO A 64 -15.74 3.66 -9.90
N ALA A 65 -14.56 4.17 -10.30
CA ALA A 65 -14.07 5.49 -9.87
C ALA A 65 -14.96 6.64 -10.34
N PHE A 66 -15.61 6.46 -11.51
CA PHE A 66 -16.43 7.44 -12.20
C PHE A 66 -17.80 6.85 -12.56
N GLY A 67 -18.82 7.70 -12.69
CA GLY A 67 -20.19 7.27 -12.98
C GLY A 67 -20.93 6.82 -11.72
N THR A 68 -21.97 6.01 -11.90
CA THR A 68 -22.76 5.47 -10.79
C THR A 68 -21.96 4.38 -10.08
N PRO A 69 -21.63 4.52 -8.78
CA PRO A 69 -20.92 3.49 -8.04
C PRO A 69 -21.74 2.20 -7.95
N LEU A 70 -21.12 1.08 -8.28
CA LEU A 70 -21.66 -0.27 -8.08
C LEU A 70 -21.41 -0.73 -6.64
N LEU A 71 -20.27 -0.35 -6.09
CA LEU A 71 -19.88 -0.62 -4.71
C LEU A 71 -19.41 0.67 -4.03
N THR A 72 -19.80 0.82 -2.76
CA THR A 72 -19.37 1.94 -1.91
C THR A 72 -19.03 1.44 -0.52
N VAL A 73 -17.78 1.64 -0.11
CA VAL A 73 -17.28 1.20 1.20
C VAL A 73 -16.99 2.41 2.06
N LYS A 74 -17.63 2.51 3.22
CA LYS A 74 -17.25 3.52 4.23
C LYS A 74 -15.90 3.14 4.82
N VAL A 75 -14.99 4.09 4.89
CA VAL A 75 -13.63 3.85 5.43
C VAL A 75 -13.67 3.35 6.88
N THR A 76 -14.66 3.76 7.67
CA THR A 76 -14.88 3.25 9.04
C THR A 76 -15.12 1.74 9.12
N ARG A 77 -15.59 1.10 8.04
CA ARG A 77 -15.75 -0.36 7.98
C ARG A 77 -14.42 -1.08 7.93
N ILE A 78 -13.38 -0.45 7.38
CA ILE A 78 -12.01 -0.99 7.34
C ILE A 78 -11.46 -1.07 8.77
N THR A 79 -11.57 0.00 9.55
CA THR A 79 -11.12 0.00 10.95
C THR A 79 -11.92 -0.99 11.79
N ALA A 80 -13.24 -1.05 11.61
CA ALA A 80 -14.07 -2.02 12.30
C ALA A 80 -13.66 -3.47 11.98
N HIS A 81 -13.28 -3.75 10.73
CA HIS A 81 -12.72 -5.04 10.34
C HIS A 81 -11.35 -5.29 10.96
N GLY A 82 -10.48 -4.28 10.96
CA GLY A 82 -9.16 -4.34 11.58
C GLY A 82 -9.19 -4.70 13.07
N LEU A 83 -10.23 -4.25 13.81
CA LEU A 83 -10.44 -4.62 15.21
C LEU A 83 -10.77 -6.10 15.42
N THR A 84 -11.24 -6.79 14.38
CA THR A 84 -11.56 -8.23 14.43
C THR A 84 -10.39 -9.13 14.02
N LEU A 85 -9.28 -8.54 13.54
CA LEU A 85 -8.12 -9.31 13.13
C LEU A 85 -7.39 -9.92 14.34
N PRO A 86 -6.81 -11.13 14.18
CA PRO A 86 -5.93 -11.74 15.17
C PRO A 86 -4.80 -10.79 15.63
N ALA A 87 -4.47 -10.84 16.92
CA ALA A 87 -3.52 -9.90 17.53
C ALA A 87 -2.10 -10.02 16.95
N ASP A 88 -1.68 -11.22 16.60
CA ASP A 88 -0.44 -11.53 15.89
C ASP A 88 -0.42 -10.88 14.50
N LEU A 89 -1.46 -11.04 13.70
CA LEU A 89 -1.56 -10.40 12.38
C LEU A 89 -1.53 -8.87 12.50
N ARG A 90 -2.21 -8.29 13.49
CA ARG A 90 -2.14 -6.85 13.75
C ARG A 90 -0.74 -6.40 14.13
N ALA A 91 -0.02 -7.19 14.92
CA ALA A 91 1.37 -6.90 15.29
C ALA A 91 2.30 -6.94 14.07
N GLU A 92 2.14 -7.93 13.18
CA GLU A 92 2.88 -8.01 11.93
C GLU A 92 2.62 -6.81 11.01
N ILE A 93 1.36 -6.39 10.88
CA ILE A 93 0.99 -5.18 10.13
C ILE A 93 1.68 -3.96 10.75
N ALA A 94 1.59 -3.79 12.07
CA ALA A 94 2.24 -2.67 12.76
C ALA A 94 3.76 -2.66 12.56
N GLN A 95 4.41 -3.82 12.56
CA GLN A 95 5.85 -3.91 12.31
C GLN A 95 6.19 -3.53 10.86
N CYS A 96 5.46 -4.06 9.87
CA CYS A 96 5.65 -3.71 8.46
C CYS A 96 5.52 -2.20 8.23
N ARG A 97 4.56 -1.55 8.91
CA ARG A 97 4.39 -0.08 8.84
C ARG A 97 5.53 0.69 9.50
N LYS A 98 6.07 0.21 10.62
CA LYS A 98 7.28 0.78 11.24
C LYS A 98 8.48 0.69 10.31
N ASP A 99 8.70 -0.47 9.68
CA ASP A 99 9.81 -0.67 8.75
C ASP A 99 9.71 0.28 7.54
N SER A 100 8.51 0.38 6.95
CA SER A 100 8.21 1.33 5.87
C SER A 100 8.47 2.77 6.29
N HIS A 101 8.04 3.18 7.48
CA HIS A 101 8.27 4.52 7.98
C HIS A 101 9.76 4.80 8.24
N ALA A 102 10.49 3.84 8.82
CA ALA A 102 11.92 3.96 9.07
C ALA A 102 12.72 4.10 7.75
N LEU A 103 12.37 3.32 6.72
CA LEU A 103 12.98 3.43 5.40
C LEU A 103 12.71 4.81 4.78
N ASN A 104 11.45 5.27 4.81
CA ASN A 104 11.08 6.58 4.30
C ASN A 104 11.81 7.73 5.03
N LEU A 105 11.90 7.68 6.37
CA LEU A 105 12.63 8.67 7.15
C LEU A 105 14.12 8.69 6.81
N LYS A 106 14.73 7.51 6.65
CA LYS A 106 16.13 7.39 6.22
C LYS A 106 16.35 8.08 4.88
N GLN A 107 15.45 7.86 3.91
CA GLN A 107 15.56 8.39 2.56
C GLN A 107 15.12 9.85 2.43
N TYR A 108 14.31 10.38 3.33
CA TYR A 108 13.76 11.74 3.25
C TYR A 108 14.84 12.83 3.12
N GLY A 109 15.99 12.63 3.77
CA GLY A 109 17.13 13.55 3.71
C GLY A 109 17.99 13.43 2.45
N TRP A 110 17.79 12.39 1.64
CA TRP A 110 18.66 12.08 0.51
C TRP A 110 18.47 13.09 -0.61
N CYS A 111 19.53 13.30 -1.39
CA CYS A 111 19.52 14.11 -2.59
C CYS A 111 20.18 13.34 -3.73
N HIS A 112 19.55 13.36 -4.89
CA HIS A 112 20.05 12.74 -6.12
C HIS A 112 20.38 13.78 -7.19
N CYS A 113 20.64 15.03 -6.77
CA CYS A 113 21.07 16.05 -7.72
C CYS A 113 22.53 15.78 -8.14
N PRO A 114 22.94 16.18 -9.36
CA PRO A 114 24.31 15.99 -9.81
C PRO A 114 25.31 16.95 -9.14
N TRP A 115 24.83 17.96 -8.41
CA TRP A 115 25.60 19.07 -7.85
C TRP A 115 26.29 18.74 -6.52
N LYS A 116 26.69 17.49 -6.30
CA LYS A 116 27.33 17.03 -5.05
C LYS A 116 28.69 17.68 -4.83
N HIS A 117 29.47 17.80 -5.90
CA HIS A 117 30.86 18.28 -5.86
C HIS A 117 31.02 19.67 -6.48
N GLU A 118 30.10 20.07 -7.35
CA GLU A 118 30.16 21.31 -8.10
C GLU A 118 28.88 22.12 -7.91
N ALA A 119 29.03 23.44 -7.86
CA ALA A 119 27.90 24.35 -7.81
C ALA A 119 27.09 24.30 -9.11
N ARG A 120 25.77 24.45 -9.00
CA ARG A 120 24.88 24.47 -10.17
C ARG A 120 25.17 25.66 -11.12
N ASN A 121 25.65 26.77 -10.58
CA ASN A 121 26.04 27.99 -11.31
C ASN A 121 26.98 28.85 -10.45
N GLU A 122 27.48 29.95 -11.02
CA GLU A 122 28.44 30.88 -10.39
C GLU A 122 27.95 31.59 -9.12
N HIS A 123 26.64 31.54 -8.84
CA HIS A 123 26.03 32.16 -7.65
C HIS A 123 25.54 31.12 -6.63
N ALA A 124 25.81 29.83 -6.88
CA ALA A 124 25.40 28.75 -6.02
C ALA A 124 26.61 28.08 -5.38
N GLU A 125 26.35 27.35 -4.30
CA GLU A 125 27.31 26.43 -3.69
C GLU A 125 26.98 24.99 -4.09
N PRO A 126 27.93 24.05 -3.97
CA PRO A 126 27.62 22.63 -4.05
C PRO A 126 26.50 22.23 -3.08
N CYS A 127 25.72 21.21 -3.46
CA CYS A 127 24.58 20.77 -2.68
C CYS A 127 25.03 20.16 -1.34
N LYS A 128 24.57 20.76 -0.23
CA LYS A 128 24.92 20.35 1.14
C LYS A 128 24.09 19.18 1.68
N ARG A 129 23.07 18.74 0.93
CA ARG A 129 22.25 17.57 1.32
C ARG A 129 23.08 16.30 1.21
N TYR A 130 22.69 15.28 1.97
CA TYR A 130 23.33 13.99 1.89
C TYR A 130 23.03 13.31 0.55
N HIS A 131 24.08 12.89 -0.16
CA HIS A 131 23.98 12.15 -1.40
C HIS A 131 24.39 10.69 -1.12
N PRO A 132 23.44 9.74 -1.18
CA PRO A 132 23.73 8.35 -0.92
C PRO A 132 24.72 7.81 -1.94
N THR A 133 25.44 6.76 -1.53
CA THR A 133 26.18 5.91 -2.45
C THR A 133 25.23 5.03 -3.24
N ASN A 134 25.66 4.53 -4.40
CA ASN A 134 24.86 3.56 -5.17
C ASN A 134 24.48 2.32 -4.35
N ALA A 135 25.40 1.84 -3.48
CA ALA A 135 25.13 0.71 -2.61
C ALA A 135 24.02 1.00 -1.58
N GLU A 136 23.94 2.23 -1.07
CA GLU A 136 22.86 2.64 -0.16
C GLU A 136 21.51 2.76 -0.88
N ASP A 137 21.51 3.30 -2.11
CA ASP A 137 20.32 3.35 -2.95
C ASP A 137 19.82 1.95 -3.32
N ASP A 138 20.73 1.05 -3.69
CA ASP A 138 20.38 -0.34 -4.03
C ASP A 138 19.85 -1.10 -2.82
N ALA A 139 20.46 -0.93 -1.65
CA ALA A 139 19.96 -1.52 -0.41
C ALA A 139 18.58 -0.96 -0.02
N ALA A 140 18.36 0.35 -0.16
CA ALA A 140 17.06 0.95 0.13
C ALA A 140 15.98 0.50 -0.86
N ARG A 141 16.33 0.33 -2.13
CA ARG A 141 15.44 -0.23 -3.16
C ARG A 141 15.07 -1.67 -2.85
N ALA A 142 16.05 -2.52 -2.50
CA ALA A 142 15.81 -3.91 -2.12
C ALA A 142 14.87 -3.99 -0.92
N GLU A 143 15.09 -3.15 0.09
CA GLU A 143 14.25 -3.09 1.28
C GLU A 143 12.83 -2.59 0.97
N HIS A 144 12.68 -1.59 0.10
CA HIS A 144 11.38 -1.15 -0.39
C HIS A 144 10.59 -2.30 -1.02
N TRP A 145 11.23 -3.13 -1.87
CA TRP A 145 10.57 -4.26 -2.49
C TRP A 145 10.18 -5.34 -1.48
N ARG A 146 11.07 -5.66 -0.54
CA ARG A 146 10.78 -6.60 0.56
C ARG A 146 9.56 -6.16 1.36
N ILE A 147 9.49 -4.88 1.74
CA ILE A 147 8.36 -4.29 2.47
C ILE A 147 7.11 -4.33 1.60
N SER A 148 7.19 -3.95 0.32
CA SER A 148 6.04 -3.98 -0.59
C SER A 148 5.43 -5.39 -0.73
N ASP A 149 6.26 -6.42 -0.81
CA ASP A 149 5.79 -7.80 -0.89
C ASP A 149 5.19 -8.27 0.44
N GLN A 150 5.76 -7.86 1.57
CA GLN A 150 5.18 -8.10 2.89
C GLN A 150 3.83 -7.39 3.05
N GLU A 151 3.68 -6.14 2.59
CA GLU A 151 2.41 -5.42 2.60
C GLU A 151 1.33 -6.16 1.82
N LYS A 152 1.64 -6.65 0.60
CA LYS A 152 0.71 -7.46 -0.20
C LYS A 152 0.28 -8.74 0.51
N ALA A 153 1.22 -9.47 1.12
CA ALA A 153 0.93 -10.71 1.84
C ALA A 153 0.02 -10.47 3.06
N LEU A 154 0.27 -9.38 3.80
CA LEU A 154 -0.54 -8.99 4.95
C LEU A 154 -1.95 -8.56 4.55
N ILE A 155 -2.10 -7.81 3.46
CA ILE A 155 -3.41 -7.41 2.92
C ILE A 155 -4.21 -8.64 2.50
N ARG A 156 -3.57 -9.60 1.82
CA ARG A 156 -4.20 -10.86 1.44
C ARG A 156 -4.75 -11.62 2.66
N ARG A 157 -3.94 -11.76 3.71
CA ARG A 157 -4.34 -12.42 4.97
C ARG A 157 -5.45 -11.65 5.69
N ALA A 158 -5.34 -10.32 5.79
CA ALA A 158 -6.32 -9.47 6.47
C ALA A 158 -7.71 -9.56 5.83
N PHE A 159 -7.78 -9.75 4.52
CA PHE A 159 -9.05 -9.88 3.78
C PHE A 159 -9.40 -11.32 3.38
N GLN A 160 -8.66 -12.32 3.87
CA GLN A 160 -8.92 -13.75 3.60
C GLN A 160 -9.00 -14.06 2.09
N MET A 161 -8.13 -13.42 1.30
CA MET A 161 -8.06 -13.60 -0.16
C MET A 161 -7.06 -14.69 -0.55
N GLU A 162 -7.11 -15.82 0.15
CA GLU A 162 -6.25 -16.95 -0.17
C GLU A 162 -6.53 -17.43 -1.61
N GLN A 163 -5.47 -17.55 -2.41
CA GLN A 163 -5.53 -18.45 -3.55
C GLN A 163 -5.45 -19.87 -2.97
N GLU A 164 -6.27 -20.79 -3.49
CA GLU A 164 -5.95 -22.22 -3.46
C GLU A 164 -4.44 -22.35 -3.75
N PRO A 165 -3.67 -23.13 -2.96
CA PRO A 165 -2.26 -23.33 -3.24
C PRO A 165 -2.16 -23.74 -4.71
N ILE A 166 -1.41 -22.97 -5.52
CA ILE A 166 -1.12 -23.33 -6.90
C ILE A 166 -0.69 -24.78 -6.85
N GLY A 167 -1.53 -25.65 -7.43
CA GLY A 167 -1.46 -27.08 -7.23
C GLY A 167 -0.02 -27.51 -7.24
N GLN A 168 0.41 -28.09 -6.13
CA GLN A 168 1.63 -28.88 -6.07
C GLN A 168 1.57 -29.79 -7.29
N LEU A 169 2.30 -29.42 -8.34
CA LEU A 169 2.50 -30.25 -9.52
C LEU A 169 2.97 -31.56 -8.91
N ALA A 170 2.10 -32.58 -8.93
CA ALA A 170 2.47 -33.94 -8.69
C ALA A 170 3.58 -34.20 -9.71
N LEU A 171 4.83 -34.08 -9.25
CA LEU A 171 6.02 -34.44 -9.98
C LEU A 171 5.94 -35.95 -10.16
N PHE A 172 5.35 -36.34 -11.29
CA PHE A 172 5.43 -37.60 -12.02
C PHE A 172 5.52 -38.90 -11.19
N ASP A 173 4.50 -39.76 -11.36
CA ASP A 173 4.70 -41.21 -11.30
C ASP A 173 5.49 -41.69 -12.53
#